data_AF-R4PKX6-F1
#
_entry.id   AF-R4PKX6-F1
#
_cell.length_a   1.000
_cell.length_b   1.000
_cell.length_c   1.000
_cell.angle_alpha   90.00
_cell.angle_beta   90.00
_cell.angle_gamma   90.00
#
_symmetry.space_group_name_H-M   'P 1'
#
loop_
_entity.id
_entity.type
_entity.pdbx_description
1 polymer ?
#
loop_
_entity_poly.entity_id
_entity_poly.type
_entity_poly.pdbx_seq_one_letter_code
_entity_poly.pdbx_strand_id
1 'polypeptide(L)'
;MMKKGLYLSAFLLIVCVFAHAPSVNAATFDPGRIIDDAVFTNYTSMNVANIQSFLNSKVPSCDTNGTQPASDFGRPDLTHAQYAALKGWQAPPYTCLRDYTENGKSAAQVIYDVSQQYHINPQVFIVLLQKETGLVTDTWPLAWQYRTATGYGCPDSTPGVCDSTYNGYTNQVSWAGRLFRSVVDQSPSWYSPYVMGPNYVQWSPNASCGGTIVNVQNWSTAALYDYTPYQPNAAALAAGYGKGDSCSAYGNRNFFLYFTEWFGDTTLPDRPLITNYNSNLCTYLKATREPHISYCTPVQSGDFNGDGYADLAVTSTYPDGQSFNLWLFPGSATGLGDPVFQQHFSSSQYWMINNLKITATNINGDAYTDLTMFAANAYDGITVVQINGDASGLKSAPVMNTVRNLQPNLGWRWSNIR
;
A
#
# COMPACT_ATOMS: atom_id res chain seq x y z
N MET A 1 -45.91 -22.88 -44.36
CA MET A 1 -44.57 -23.36 -43.95
C MET A 1 -43.90 -22.28 -43.11
N MET A 2 -44.06 -22.33 -41.78
CA MET A 2 -43.35 -21.44 -40.84
C MET A 2 -42.05 -22.11 -40.43
N LYS A 3 -40.89 -21.50 -40.75
CA LYS A 3 -39.59 -21.93 -40.24
C LYS A 3 -39.35 -21.29 -38.87
N LYS A 4 -39.27 -22.11 -37.82
CA LYS A 4 -38.79 -21.71 -36.49
C LYS A 4 -37.26 -21.65 -36.54
N GLY A 5 -36.68 -20.47 -36.31
CA GLY A 5 -35.25 -20.30 -36.09
C GLY A 5 -34.91 -20.55 -34.62
N LEU A 6 -34.07 -21.55 -34.37
CA LEU A 6 -33.56 -21.91 -33.05
C LEU A 6 -32.33 -21.03 -32.75
N TYR A 7 -32.42 -20.13 -31.76
CA TYR A 7 -31.26 -19.38 -31.27
C TYR A 7 -30.58 -20.17 -30.16
N LEU A 8 -29.36 -20.65 -30.43
CA LEU A 8 -28.49 -21.29 -29.44
C LEU A 8 -27.66 -20.20 -28.75
N SER A 9 -28.01 -19.82 -27.52
CA SER A 9 -27.17 -18.94 -26.70
C SER A 9 -25.98 -19.74 -26.16
N ALA A 10 -24.77 -19.43 -26.64
CA ALA A 10 -23.55 -19.95 -26.06
C ALA A 10 -23.26 -19.23 -24.72
N PHE A 11 -23.36 -19.97 -23.62
CA PHE A 11 -22.88 -19.52 -22.31
C PHE A 11 -21.35 -19.59 -22.31
N LEU A 12 -20.68 -18.43 -22.30
CA LEU A 12 -19.24 -18.35 -22.13
C LEU A 12 -18.92 -18.61 -20.65
N LEU A 13 -18.45 -19.82 -20.34
CA LEU A 13 -17.98 -20.17 -19.01
C LEU A 13 -16.61 -19.49 -18.80
N ILE A 14 -16.58 -18.37 -18.08
CA ILE A 14 -15.33 -17.74 -17.65
C ILE A 14 -14.75 -18.62 -16.54
N VAL A 15 -13.84 -19.51 -16.91
CA VAL A 15 -12.97 -20.20 -15.96
C VAL A 15 -11.96 -19.18 -15.46
N CYS A 16 -12.20 -18.61 -14.27
CA CYS A 16 -11.16 -17.90 -13.53
C CYS A 16 -10.06 -18.90 -13.20
N VAL A 17 -9.01 -18.91 -14.01
CA VAL A 17 -7.74 -19.54 -13.66
C VAL A 17 -7.16 -18.68 -12.54
N PHE A 18 -7.35 -19.10 -11.30
CA PHE A 18 -6.56 -18.59 -10.19
C PHE A 18 -5.12 -19.00 -10.46
N ALA A 19 -4.32 -18.06 -10.97
CA ALA A 19 -2.88 -18.20 -10.94
C ALA A 19 -2.51 -18.45 -9.47
N HIS A 20 -1.92 -19.61 -9.17
CA HIS A 20 -1.35 -19.85 -7.86
C HIS A 20 -0.30 -18.76 -7.65
N ALA A 21 -0.51 -17.89 -6.66
CA ALA A 21 0.54 -16.99 -6.21
C ALA A 21 1.77 -17.86 -5.89
N PRO A 22 2.97 -17.51 -6.38
CA PRO A 22 4.17 -18.25 -6.03
C PRO A 22 4.28 -18.30 -4.50
N SER A 23 4.68 -19.45 -3.95
CA SER A 23 4.88 -19.60 -2.50
C SER A 23 5.80 -18.48 -2.01
N VAL A 24 5.34 -17.71 -1.02
CA VAL A 24 6.14 -16.63 -0.44
C VAL A 24 7.43 -17.21 0.13
N ASN A 25 8.57 -16.70 -0.34
CA ASN A 25 9.85 -17.13 0.17
C ASN A 25 10.22 -16.29 1.39
N ALA A 26 10.16 -16.89 2.59
CA ALA A 26 10.60 -16.23 3.82
C ALA A 26 12.04 -15.69 3.73
N ALA A 27 12.91 -16.26 2.88
CA ALA A 27 14.28 -15.79 2.72
C ALA A 27 14.39 -14.37 2.10
N THR A 28 13.32 -13.82 1.52
CA THR A 28 13.30 -12.42 1.05
C THR A 28 12.90 -11.43 2.14
N PHE A 29 12.70 -11.88 3.38
CA PHE A 29 12.45 -11.02 4.52
C PHE A 29 13.65 -10.10 4.80
N ASP A 30 13.43 -8.78 4.78
CA ASP A 30 14.40 -7.79 5.23
C ASP A 30 14.02 -7.29 6.63
N PRO A 31 14.81 -7.56 7.69
CA PRO A 31 14.53 -7.04 9.03
C PRO A 31 14.55 -5.51 9.08
N GLY A 32 15.32 -4.84 8.22
CA GLY A 32 15.39 -3.38 8.16
C GLY A 32 14.21 -2.74 7.43
N ARG A 33 13.49 -3.49 6.59
CA ARG A 33 12.42 -2.99 5.71
C ARG A 33 11.32 -4.05 5.57
N ILE A 34 10.63 -4.35 6.67
CA ILE A 34 9.59 -5.39 6.70
C ILE A 34 8.42 -5.01 5.78
N ILE A 35 8.04 -3.72 5.80
CA ILE A 35 6.98 -3.14 4.98
C ILE A 35 7.26 -1.65 4.76
N ASP A 36 6.94 -1.12 3.58
CA ASP A 36 7.09 0.29 3.27
C ASP A 36 5.98 1.14 3.90
N ASP A 37 6.32 2.38 4.30
CA ASP A 37 5.36 3.34 4.85
C ASP A 37 4.18 3.57 3.89
N ALA A 38 4.43 3.63 2.59
CA ALA A 38 3.40 3.79 1.57
C ALA A 38 2.41 2.62 1.52
N VAL A 39 2.86 1.39 1.80
CA VAL A 39 2.01 0.21 1.84
C VAL A 39 1.27 0.15 3.19
N PHE A 40 2.00 0.33 4.29
CA PHE A 40 1.48 0.22 5.66
C PHE A 40 0.43 1.29 6.00
N THR A 41 0.55 2.49 5.44
CA THR A 41 -0.36 3.62 5.69
C THR A 41 -1.41 3.83 4.57
N ASN A 42 -1.49 2.93 3.60
CA ASN A 42 -2.54 2.97 2.57
C ASN A 42 -3.90 2.53 3.13
N TYR A 43 -4.51 3.38 3.95
CA TYR A 43 -5.83 3.16 4.56
C TYR A 43 -7.00 3.11 3.55
N THR A 44 -6.73 3.42 2.28
CA THR A 44 -7.69 3.35 1.18
C THR A 44 -7.60 2.05 0.36
N SER A 45 -6.70 1.12 0.72
CA SER A 45 -6.44 -0.12 -0.02
C SER A 45 -7.67 -1.05 -0.11
N MET A 46 -8.58 -0.99 0.86
CA MET A 46 -9.81 -1.78 0.87
C MET A 46 -10.96 -0.96 1.46
N ASN A 47 -12.11 -0.97 0.77
CA ASN A 47 -13.37 -0.54 1.39
C ASN A 47 -14.01 -1.69 2.19
N VAL A 48 -15.10 -1.40 2.91
CA VAL A 48 -15.83 -2.40 3.73
C VAL A 48 -16.22 -3.65 2.92
N ALA A 49 -16.68 -3.49 1.69
CA ALA A 49 -17.10 -4.61 0.84
C ALA A 49 -15.92 -5.48 0.41
N ASN A 50 -14.75 -4.89 0.14
CA ASN A 50 -13.52 -5.64 -0.15
C ASN A 50 -13.06 -6.42 1.09
N ILE A 51 -13.09 -5.81 2.27
CA ILE A 51 -12.72 -6.49 3.52
C ILE A 51 -13.65 -7.66 3.78
N GLN A 52 -14.97 -7.44 3.69
CA GLN A 52 -15.96 -8.49 3.89
C GLN A 52 -15.79 -9.65 2.89
N SER A 53 -15.56 -9.33 1.60
CA SER A 53 -15.33 -10.34 0.57
C SER A 53 -14.07 -11.16 0.84
N PHE A 54 -13.00 -10.52 1.33
CA PHE A 54 -11.78 -11.22 1.73
C PHE A 54 -12.05 -12.17 2.90
N LEU A 55 -12.70 -11.71 3.96
CA LEU A 55 -13.03 -12.56 5.12
C LEU A 55 -13.91 -13.76 4.72
N ASN A 56 -14.90 -13.53 3.84
CA ASN A 56 -15.73 -14.60 3.29
C ASN A 56 -14.91 -15.64 2.51
N SER A 57 -13.87 -15.20 1.80
CA SER A 57 -13.01 -16.10 1.02
C SER A 57 -12.10 -16.98 1.88
N LYS A 58 -11.71 -16.51 3.08
CA LYS A 58 -10.81 -17.26 3.99
C LYS A 58 -11.53 -18.34 4.77
N VAL A 59 -12.81 -18.15 5.07
CA VAL A 59 -13.66 -19.17 5.71
C VAL A 59 -14.95 -19.30 4.88
N PRO A 60 -14.97 -20.13 3.81
CA PRO A 60 -16.18 -20.33 3.00
C PRO A 60 -17.32 -21.04 3.76
N SER A 61 -16.98 -21.84 4.78
CA SER A 61 -17.94 -22.50 5.65
C SER A 61 -17.48 -22.39 7.11
N CYS A 62 -18.34 -21.84 7.96
CA CYS A 62 -18.13 -21.80 9.40
C CYS A 62 -18.64 -23.11 10.03
N ASP A 63 -17.88 -23.71 10.95
CA ASP A 63 -18.36 -24.82 11.77
C ASP A 63 -19.18 -24.30 12.95
N THR A 64 -20.27 -23.58 12.64
CA THR A 64 -21.11 -22.88 13.62
C THR A 64 -21.60 -23.78 14.74
N ASN A 65 -21.91 -25.04 14.43
CA ASN A 65 -22.41 -25.99 15.42
C ASN A 65 -21.32 -26.87 16.05
N GLY A 66 -20.04 -26.66 15.68
CA GLY A 66 -18.92 -27.42 16.21
C GLY A 66 -18.95 -28.91 15.86
N THR A 67 -19.44 -29.24 14.67
CA THR A 67 -19.68 -30.61 14.19
C THR A 67 -18.46 -31.24 13.55
N GLN A 68 -17.46 -30.44 13.16
CA GLN A 68 -16.24 -30.96 12.56
C GLN A 68 -15.35 -31.62 13.62
N PRO A 69 -14.47 -32.58 13.23
CA PRO A 69 -13.57 -33.24 14.17
C PRO A 69 -12.50 -32.30 14.73
N ALA A 70 -12.22 -32.37 16.03
CA ALA A 70 -11.20 -31.59 16.73
C ALA A 70 -9.77 -32.10 16.47
N SER A 71 -9.42 -32.26 15.20
CA SER A 71 -8.14 -32.80 14.74
C SER A 71 -6.98 -31.83 14.99
N ASP A 72 -7.27 -30.53 14.97
CA ASP A 72 -6.39 -29.43 15.39
C ASP A 72 -5.91 -29.56 16.83
N PHE A 73 -6.71 -30.20 17.69
CA PHE A 73 -6.36 -30.54 19.07
C PHE A 73 -5.88 -31.99 19.24
N GLY A 74 -5.61 -32.72 18.14
CA GLY A 74 -5.21 -34.12 18.17
C GLY A 74 -6.30 -35.06 18.70
N ARG A 75 -7.57 -34.64 18.63
CA ARG A 75 -8.75 -35.39 19.10
C ARG A 75 -9.79 -35.55 17.98
N PRO A 76 -9.43 -36.23 16.87
CA PRO A 76 -10.37 -36.48 15.77
C PRO A 76 -11.55 -37.38 16.17
N ASP A 77 -11.49 -38.02 17.35
CA ASP A 77 -12.56 -38.81 17.95
C ASP A 77 -13.69 -37.96 18.55
N LEU A 78 -13.45 -36.66 18.76
CA LEU A 78 -14.44 -35.70 19.25
C LEU A 78 -14.75 -34.66 18.18
N THR A 79 -15.98 -34.18 18.18
CA THR A 79 -16.35 -32.94 17.49
C THR A 79 -15.82 -31.72 18.25
N HIS A 80 -15.65 -30.58 17.59
CA HIS A 80 -15.26 -29.33 18.24
C HIS A 80 -16.17 -28.96 19.43
N ALA A 81 -17.49 -29.16 19.30
CA ALA A 81 -18.44 -28.91 20.39
C ALA A 81 -18.22 -29.83 21.59
N GLN A 82 -17.96 -31.13 21.35
CA GLN A 82 -17.65 -32.09 22.42
C GLN A 82 -16.31 -31.78 23.09
N TYR A 83 -15.30 -31.43 22.30
CA TYR A 83 -14.00 -31.04 22.82
C TYR A 83 -14.09 -29.75 23.66
N ALA A 84 -14.81 -28.73 23.18
CA ALA A 84 -15.05 -27.51 23.93
C ALA A 84 -15.75 -27.78 25.27
N ALA A 85 -16.79 -28.62 25.28
CA ALA A 85 -17.48 -29.02 26.51
C ALA A 85 -16.52 -29.73 27.50
N LEU A 86 -15.67 -30.64 27.01
CA LEU A 86 -14.66 -31.32 27.83
C LEU A 86 -13.66 -30.33 28.45
N LYS A 87 -13.32 -29.25 27.75
CA LYS A 87 -12.41 -28.20 28.21
C LYS A 87 -13.09 -27.11 29.05
N GLY A 88 -14.42 -27.13 29.16
CA GLY A 88 -15.19 -26.06 29.81
C GLY A 88 -15.18 -24.75 29.01
N TRP A 89 -14.99 -24.83 27.70
CA TRP A 89 -15.03 -23.68 26.80
C TRP A 89 -16.47 -23.36 26.37
N GLN A 90 -16.63 -22.25 25.64
CA GLN A 90 -17.91 -21.82 25.11
C GLN A 90 -18.58 -22.94 24.29
N ALA A 91 -19.86 -23.19 24.54
CA ALA A 91 -20.70 -24.05 23.70
C ALA A 91 -21.11 -23.33 22.40
N PRO A 92 -21.41 -24.06 21.31
CA PRO A 92 -21.95 -23.46 20.09
C PRO A 92 -23.26 -22.67 20.36
N PRO A 93 -23.62 -21.71 19.49
CA PRO A 93 -23.05 -21.47 18.17
C PRO A 93 -21.72 -20.70 18.20
N TYR A 94 -20.74 -21.18 17.42
CA TYR A 94 -19.52 -20.45 17.11
C TYR A 94 -19.77 -19.49 15.95
N THR A 95 -19.21 -18.29 16.05
CA THR A 95 -19.37 -17.24 15.03
C THR A 95 -18.01 -16.97 14.43
N CYS A 96 -17.82 -17.25 13.14
CA CYS A 96 -16.58 -16.95 12.43
C CYS A 96 -16.42 -15.45 12.19
N LEU A 97 -15.17 -14.98 12.02
CA LEU A 97 -14.88 -13.55 11.89
C LEU A 97 -15.68 -12.87 10.78
N ARG A 98 -15.92 -13.57 9.66
CA ARG A 98 -16.72 -13.08 8.53
C ARG A 98 -18.17 -12.73 8.92
N ASP A 99 -18.74 -13.43 9.88
CA ASP A 99 -20.12 -13.30 10.35
C ASP A 99 -20.20 -12.56 11.70
N TYR A 100 -19.06 -12.18 12.27
CA TYR A 100 -18.97 -11.57 13.59
C TYR A 100 -19.45 -10.12 13.57
N THR A 101 -20.20 -9.75 14.61
CA THR A 101 -20.66 -8.39 14.84
C THR A 101 -20.45 -7.97 16.29
N GLU A 102 -20.03 -6.73 16.51
CA GLU A 102 -19.90 -6.12 17.83
C GLU A 102 -20.51 -4.71 17.77
N ASN A 103 -21.39 -4.37 18.72
CA ASN A 103 -22.06 -3.06 18.79
C ASN A 103 -22.76 -2.63 17.47
N GLY A 104 -23.37 -3.58 16.76
CA GLY A 104 -24.07 -3.34 15.50
C GLY A 104 -23.16 -3.14 14.27
N LYS A 105 -21.85 -3.30 14.41
CA LYS A 105 -20.89 -3.27 13.30
C LYS A 105 -20.36 -4.66 13.00
N SER A 106 -20.22 -5.00 11.72
CA SER A 106 -19.49 -6.22 11.33
C SER A 106 -18.00 -6.06 11.61
N ALA A 107 -17.29 -7.18 11.71
CA ALA A 107 -15.83 -7.18 11.81
C ALA A 107 -15.18 -6.36 10.68
N ALA A 108 -15.68 -6.50 9.45
CA ALA A 108 -15.21 -5.75 8.29
C ALA A 108 -15.40 -4.23 8.44
N GLN A 109 -16.55 -3.79 9.00
CA GLN A 109 -16.80 -2.38 9.26
C GLN A 109 -15.85 -1.82 10.32
N VAL A 110 -15.59 -2.57 11.38
CA VAL A 110 -14.65 -2.17 12.44
C VAL A 110 -13.23 -2.01 11.88
N ILE A 111 -12.75 -2.98 11.09
CA ILE A 111 -11.43 -2.87 10.43
C ILE A 111 -11.37 -1.60 9.57
N TYR A 112 -12.39 -1.35 8.76
CA TYR A 112 -12.46 -0.15 7.93
C TYR A 112 -12.45 1.13 8.76
N ASP A 113 -13.31 1.24 9.76
CA ASP A 113 -13.43 2.43 10.61
C ASP A 113 -12.12 2.77 11.31
N VAL A 114 -11.45 1.76 11.89
CA VAL A 114 -10.14 1.92 12.54
C VAL A 114 -9.08 2.32 11.52
N SER A 115 -9.11 1.74 10.33
CA SER A 115 -8.21 2.12 9.22
C SER A 115 -8.37 3.58 8.85
N GLN A 116 -9.60 4.07 8.74
CA GLN A 116 -9.87 5.48 8.45
C GLN A 116 -9.43 6.38 9.62
N GLN A 117 -9.71 5.97 10.86
CA GLN A 117 -9.38 6.74 12.05
C GLN A 117 -7.86 6.93 12.25
N TYR A 118 -7.09 5.86 12.02
CA TYR A 118 -5.65 5.85 12.30
C TYR A 118 -4.78 5.91 11.03
N HIS A 119 -5.38 6.02 9.85
CA HIS A 119 -4.67 6.04 8.58
C HIS A 119 -3.68 4.87 8.41
N ILE A 120 -4.13 3.66 8.79
CA ILE A 120 -3.38 2.41 8.63
C ILE A 120 -4.10 1.54 7.58
N ASN A 121 -3.34 0.81 6.78
CA ASN A 121 -3.86 -0.07 5.75
C ASN A 121 -4.74 -1.19 6.36
N PRO A 122 -6.01 -1.37 5.92
CA PRO A 122 -6.88 -2.45 6.42
C PRO A 122 -6.29 -3.85 6.28
N GLN A 123 -5.45 -4.09 5.28
CA GLN A 123 -4.72 -5.35 5.09
C GLN A 123 -3.77 -5.65 6.26
N VAL A 124 -3.17 -4.63 6.88
CA VAL A 124 -2.30 -4.77 8.06
C VAL A 124 -3.10 -5.31 9.24
N PHE A 125 -4.30 -4.80 9.48
CA PHE A 125 -5.17 -5.30 10.56
C PHE A 125 -5.63 -6.72 10.31
N ILE A 126 -5.97 -7.07 9.07
CA ILE A 126 -6.34 -8.44 8.71
C ILE A 126 -5.17 -9.40 8.99
N VAL A 127 -3.95 -9.06 8.57
CA VAL A 127 -2.75 -9.87 8.85
C VAL A 127 -2.47 -9.96 10.34
N LEU A 128 -2.66 -8.86 11.09
CA LEU A 128 -2.46 -8.85 12.53
C LEU A 128 -3.43 -9.80 13.24
N LEU A 129 -4.73 -9.76 12.90
CA LEU A 129 -5.73 -10.68 13.44
C LEU A 129 -5.35 -12.15 13.19
N GLN A 130 -4.83 -12.46 12.00
CA GLN A 130 -4.35 -13.80 11.70
C GLN A 130 -3.13 -14.19 12.53
N LYS A 131 -2.13 -13.31 12.57
CA LYS A 131 -0.86 -13.55 13.24
C LYS A 131 -1.03 -13.78 14.74
N GLU A 132 -1.91 -13.00 15.38
CA GLU A 132 -2.03 -12.95 16.84
C GLU A 132 -2.96 -14.03 17.39
N THR A 133 -4.06 -14.35 16.68
CA THR A 133 -5.07 -15.30 17.19
C THR A 133 -5.56 -16.31 16.17
N GLY A 134 -5.03 -16.33 14.95
CA GLY A 134 -5.49 -17.21 13.86
C GLY A 134 -6.90 -16.89 13.36
N LEU A 135 -7.48 -15.76 13.80
CA LEU A 135 -8.91 -15.49 13.75
C LEU A 135 -9.47 -15.36 12.33
N VAL A 136 -8.65 -15.01 11.34
CA VAL A 136 -9.10 -14.81 9.96
C VAL A 136 -9.40 -16.14 9.27
N THR A 137 -8.67 -17.20 9.59
CA THR A 137 -8.84 -18.54 9.00
C THR A 137 -9.56 -19.53 9.92
N ASP A 138 -9.85 -19.13 11.16
CA ASP A 138 -10.50 -20.01 12.13
C ASP A 138 -11.96 -20.27 11.74
N THR A 139 -12.33 -21.55 11.71
CA THR A 139 -13.66 -22.03 11.33
C THR A 139 -14.59 -22.22 12.52
N TRP A 140 -14.09 -22.10 13.76
CA TRP A 140 -14.89 -22.23 14.99
C TRP A 140 -14.31 -21.39 16.15
N PRO A 141 -14.03 -20.10 15.93
CA PRO A 141 -13.30 -19.30 16.91
C PRO A 141 -14.05 -19.16 18.23
N LEU A 142 -13.29 -19.16 19.31
CA LEU A 142 -13.75 -19.05 20.68
C LEU A 142 -13.85 -17.59 21.12
N ALA A 143 -14.72 -17.28 22.10
CA ALA A 143 -14.89 -15.92 22.62
C ALA A 143 -13.59 -15.22 23.07
N TRP A 144 -12.59 -15.96 23.53
CA TRP A 144 -11.33 -15.36 23.96
C TRP A 144 -10.56 -14.74 22.78
N GLN A 145 -10.63 -15.32 21.58
CA GLN A 145 -9.97 -14.77 20.39
C GLN A 145 -10.54 -13.39 20.06
N TYR A 146 -11.85 -13.18 20.17
CA TYR A 146 -12.44 -11.85 19.97
C TYR A 146 -12.06 -10.85 21.07
N ARG A 147 -11.99 -11.31 22.32
CA ARG A 147 -11.58 -10.47 23.44
C ARG A 147 -10.14 -9.94 23.29
N THR A 148 -9.23 -10.74 22.74
CA THR A 148 -7.81 -10.42 22.61
C THR A 148 -7.32 -10.50 21.16
N ALA A 149 -8.16 -10.07 20.22
CA ALA A 149 -8.05 -10.37 18.78
C ALA A 149 -6.70 -10.01 18.14
N THR A 150 -6.07 -8.93 18.60
CA THR A 150 -4.77 -8.47 18.11
C THR A 150 -3.65 -8.66 19.13
N GLY A 151 -3.90 -9.38 20.23
CA GLY A 151 -2.92 -9.57 21.31
C GLY A 151 -2.53 -8.29 22.05
N TYR A 152 -3.21 -7.16 21.82
CA TYR A 152 -2.84 -5.90 22.45
C TYR A 152 -3.10 -5.97 23.97
N GLY A 153 -2.08 -5.61 24.76
CA GLY A 153 -2.14 -5.70 26.21
C GLY A 153 -1.95 -7.11 26.78
N CYS A 154 -1.43 -8.05 25.98
CA CYS A 154 -1.04 -9.39 26.41
C CYS A 154 0.50 -9.49 26.48
N PRO A 155 1.13 -9.39 27.66
CA PRO A 155 2.59 -9.46 27.76
C PRO A 155 3.12 -10.87 27.49
N ASP A 156 4.15 -10.99 26.65
CA ASP A 156 4.84 -12.26 26.38
C ASP A 156 5.45 -12.89 27.65
N SER A 157 5.77 -12.06 28.65
CA SER A 157 6.34 -12.49 29.94
C SER A 157 5.34 -13.23 30.83
N THR A 158 4.04 -13.12 30.57
CA THR A 158 2.98 -13.83 31.32
C THR A 158 1.93 -14.38 30.36
N PRO A 159 2.26 -15.44 29.59
CA PRO A 159 1.37 -15.99 28.58
C PRO A 159 -0.01 -16.33 29.14
N GLY A 160 -1.07 -15.82 28.51
CA GLY A 160 -2.46 -16.04 28.91
C GLY A 160 -3.04 -15.02 29.89
N VAL A 161 -2.24 -14.05 30.38
CA VAL A 161 -2.72 -12.91 31.17
C VAL A 161 -2.70 -11.66 30.29
N CYS A 162 -3.88 -11.22 29.85
CA CYS A 162 -4.04 -9.97 29.11
C CYS A 162 -4.75 -8.94 29.98
N ASP A 163 -4.36 -7.67 29.86
CA ASP A 163 -5.02 -6.56 30.54
C ASP A 163 -6.45 -6.40 30.00
N SER A 164 -7.42 -6.63 30.89
CA SER A 164 -8.84 -6.60 30.57
C SER A 164 -9.35 -5.23 30.08
N THR A 165 -8.60 -4.16 30.32
CA THR A 165 -8.89 -2.79 29.82
C THR A 165 -8.97 -2.76 28.29
N TYR A 166 -8.23 -3.66 27.63
CA TYR A 166 -8.16 -3.73 26.17
C TYR A 166 -9.09 -4.78 25.57
N ASN A 167 -9.91 -5.47 26.37
CA ASN A 167 -10.80 -6.51 25.86
C ASN A 167 -11.83 -5.97 24.86
N GLY A 168 -12.18 -6.80 23.88
CA GLY A 168 -13.23 -6.55 22.89
C GLY A 168 -12.65 -6.36 21.50
N TYR A 169 -13.35 -6.84 20.48
CA TYR A 169 -12.79 -6.89 19.12
C TYR A 169 -12.48 -5.48 18.60
N THR A 170 -13.44 -4.56 18.71
CA THR A 170 -13.28 -3.16 18.32
C THR A 170 -12.18 -2.49 19.12
N ASN A 171 -12.09 -2.76 20.42
CA ASN A 171 -11.10 -2.15 21.30
C ASN A 171 -9.68 -2.62 20.95
N GLN A 172 -9.48 -3.93 20.76
CA GLN A 172 -8.21 -4.53 20.32
C GLN A 172 -7.73 -3.93 19.00
N VAL A 173 -8.58 -3.93 17.96
CA VAL A 173 -8.22 -3.38 16.64
C VAL A 173 -7.93 -1.87 16.74
N SER A 174 -8.71 -1.13 17.54
CA SER A 174 -8.49 0.30 17.76
C SER A 174 -7.18 0.62 18.45
N TRP A 175 -6.79 -0.14 19.49
CA TRP A 175 -5.53 0.06 20.18
C TRP A 175 -4.32 -0.34 19.33
N ALA A 176 -4.46 -1.37 18.50
CA ALA A 176 -3.45 -1.68 17.49
C ALA A 176 -3.26 -0.52 16.50
N GLY A 177 -4.37 0.03 15.99
CA GLY A 177 -4.32 1.21 15.10
C GLY A 177 -3.69 2.42 15.77
N ARG A 178 -4.03 2.67 17.05
CA ARG A 178 -3.45 3.76 17.84
C ARG A 178 -1.94 3.60 18.02
N LEU A 179 -1.45 2.41 18.39
CA LEU A 179 -0.02 2.14 18.52
C LEU A 179 0.68 2.41 17.19
N PHE A 180 0.23 1.74 16.12
CA PHE A 180 0.84 1.89 14.80
C PHE A 180 0.90 3.34 14.34
N ARG A 181 -0.21 4.08 14.42
CA ARG A 181 -0.22 5.49 14.04
C ARG A 181 0.67 6.34 14.93
N SER A 182 0.69 6.08 16.23
CA SER A 182 1.51 6.86 17.17
C SER A 182 3.01 6.71 16.89
N VAL A 183 3.46 5.50 16.57
CA VAL A 183 4.87 5.25 16.20
C VAL A 183 5.18 5.88 14.85
N VAL A 184 4.32 5.70 13.83
CA VAL A 184 4.53 6.29 12.50
C VAL A 184 4.51 7.83 12.53
N ASP A 185 3.70 8.44 13.39
CA ASP A 185 3.69 9.90 13.62
C ASP A 185 4.84 10.41 14.47
N GLN A 186 5.64 9.53 15.09
CA GLN A 186 6.62 9.90 16.10
C GLN A 186 5.98 10.75 17.20
N SER A 187 4.81 10.31 17.67
CA SER A 187 4.02 11.07 18.61
C SER A 187 4.82 11.32 19.89
N PRO A 188 5.00 12.58 20.34
CA PRO A 188 5.83 12.89 21.51
C PRO A 188 5.26 12.35 22.82
N SER A 189 3.98 11.96 22.83
CA SER A 189 3.31 11.35 23.98
C SER A 189 3.29 9.83 23.94
N TRP A 190 3.92 9.20 22.94
CA TRP A 190 4.00 7.75 22.82
C TRP A 190 5.45 7.29 22.98
N TYR A 191 5.67 6.31 23.85
CA TYR A 191 6.99 5.70 24.00
C TYR A 191 7.17 4.59 22.97
N SER A 192 8.24 4.67 22.18
CA SER A 192 8.62 3.72 21.14
C SER A 192 10.04 3.24 21.39
N PRO A 193 10.27 1.99 21.81
CA PRO A 193 11.64 1.46 22.00
C PRO A 193 12.41 1.32 20.68
N TYR A 194 11.72 1.21 19.54
CA TYR A 194 12.35 1.13 18.22
C TYR A 194 12.17 2.43 17.44
N VAL A 195 13.21 2.85 16.72
CA VAL A 195 13.23 4.07 15.90
C VAL A 195 13.83 3.81 14.52
N MET A 196 13.78 4.77 13.60
CA MET A 196 14.58 4.68 12.37
C MET A 196 16.09 4.68 12.68
N GLY A 197 16.84 3.88 11.92
CA GLY A 197 18.29 3.70 12.08
C GLY A 197 18.66 2.41 12.84
N PRO A 198 19.86 2.36 13.43
CA PRO A 198 20.37 1.14 14.07
C PRO A 198 19.65 0.84 15.39
N ASN A 199 19.02 -0.34 15.46
CA ASN A 199 18.38 -0.86 16.67
C ASN A 199 18.90 -2.26 16.97
N TYR A 200 19.18 -2.58 18.23
CA TYR A 200 19.42 -3.97 18.61
C TYR A 200 18.10 -4.71 18.72
N VAL A 201 17.90 -5.72 17.86
CA VAL A 201 16.68 -6.53 17.85
C VAL A 201 17.03 -7.97 18.16
N GLN A 202 16.33 -8.56 19.15
CA GLN A 202 16.58 -9.93 19.57
C GLN A 202 15.95 -10.95 18.63
N TRP A 203 16.52 -12.15 18.56
CA TRP A 203 15.93 -13.28 17.83
C TRP A 203 14.79 -13.96 18.60
N SER A 204 14.76 -13.78 19.93
CA SER A 204 13.85 -14.49 20.83
C SER A 204 13.67 -13.71 22.14
N PRO A 205 12.55 -13.90 22.85
CA PRO A 205 12.41 -13.47 24.25
C PRO A 205 13.50 -14.04 25.16
N ASN A 206 14.08 -15.19 24.81
CA ASN A 206 15.23 -15.73 25.52
C ASN A 206 16.50 -14.94 25.17
N ALA A 207 16.96 -14.11 26.08
CA ALA A 207 18.14 -13.26 25.89
C ALA A 207 19.42 -14.03 25.50
N SER A 208 19.55 -15.32 25.86
CA SER A 208 20.72 -16.13 25.48
C SER A 208 20.79 -16.43 23.98
N CYS A 209 19.68 -16.27 23.25
CA CYS A 209 19.65 -16.39 21.79
C CYS A 209 20.31 -15.21 21.07
N GLY A 210 20.59 -14.11 21.78
CA GLY A 210 21.19 -12.91 21.20
C GLY A 210 20.27 -12.20 20.21
N GLY A 211 20.91 -11.47 19.30
CA GLY A 211 20.27 -10.56 18.35
C GLY A 211 21.32 -9.90 17.48
N THR A 212 20.90 -8.99 16.61
CA THR A 212 21.79 -8.19 15.77
C THR A 212 21.34 -6.73 15.77
N ILE A 213 22.24 -5.85 15.33
CA ILE A 213 21.84 -4.50 14.96
C ILE A 213 21.11 -4.55 13.62
N VAL A 214 19.84 -4.19 13.64
CA VAL A 214 19.00 -4.00 12.46
C VAL A 214 18.97 -2.52 12.14
N ASN A 215 19.30 -2.16 10.90
CA ASN A 215 19.12 -0.80 10.42
C ASN A 215 17.68 -0.64 9.92
N VAL A 216 16.79 -0.15 10.79
CA VAL A 216 15.37 0.08 10.50
C VAL A 216 15.24 1.26 9.55
N GLN A 217 14.66 1.04 8.37
CA GLN A 217 14.69 1.98 7.24
C GLN A 217 13.48 2.92 7.19
N ASN A 218 12.40 2.60 7.90
CA ASN A 218 11.17 3.40 7.91
C ASN A 218 10.38 3.23 9.22
N TRP A 219 9.41 4.12 9.47
CA TRP A 219 8.66 4.11 10.73
C TRP A 219 7.61 3.01 10.82
N SER A 220 7.14 2.47 9.71
CA SER A 220 6.21 1.32 9.71
C SER A 220 6.90 0.03 10.16
N THR A 221 8.16 -0.15 9.78
CA THR A 221 9.00 -1.24 10.27
C THR A 221 9.29 -1.06 11.76
N ALA A 222 9.57 0.17 12.22
CA ALA A 222 9.68 0.45 13.65
C ALA A 222 8.38 0.12 14.40
N ALA A 223 7.21 0.47 13.86
CA ALA A 223 5.91 0.18 14.44
C ALA A 223 5.62 -1.33 14.56
N LEU A 224 6.08 -2.13 13.60
CA LEU A 224 6.00 -3.60 13.68
C LEU A 224 6.90 -4.17 14.78
N TYR A 225 8.10 -3.62 14.97
CA TYR A 225 8.96 -4.02 16.09
C TYR A 225 8.42 -3.58 17.45
N ASP A 226 7.84 -2.39 17.53
CA ASP A 226 7.12 -1.92 18.72
C ASP A 226 5.97 -2.85 19.10
N TYR A 227 5.28 -3.41 18.11
CA TYR A 227 4.21 -4.39 18.34
C TYR A 227 4.74 -5.79 18.63
N THR A 228 5.86 -6.18 18.01
CA THR A 228 6.44 -7.51 18.15
C THR A 228 7.97 -7.43 18.13
N PRO A 229 8.63 -7.38 19.31
CA PRO A 229 10.02 -6.93 19.46
C PRO A 229 11.09 -7.97 19.09
N TYR A 230 10.82 -8.80 18.08
CA TYR A 230 11.73 -9.88 17.66
C TYR A 230 11.85 -9.98 16.14
N GLN A 231 13.07 -10.20 15.67
CA GLN A 231 13.35 -10.59 14.29
C GLN A 231 13.46 -12.13 14.18
N PRO A 232 13.17 -12.74 13.00
CA PRO A 232 13.30 -14.17 12.79
C PRO A 232 14.74 -14.60 12.50
N ASN A 233 15.26 -15.58 13.22
CA ASN A 233 16.59 -16.14 12.92
C ASN A 233 16.56 -16.99 11.64
N ALA A 234 17.73 -17.46 11.20
CA ALA A 234 17.86 -18.27 9.98
C ALA A 234 16.98 -19.54 9.99
N ALA A 235 16.84 -20.21 11.14
CA ALA A 235 15.99 -21.38 11.28
C ALA A 235 14.49 -21.03 11.11
N ALA A 236 14.04 -19.91 11.69
CA ALA A 236 12.68 -19.41 11.51
C ALA A 236 12.37 -19.08 10.05
N LEU A 237 13.32 -18.45 9.33
CA LEU A 237 13.17 -18.12 7.92
C LEU A 237 13.13 -19.40 7.06
N ALA A 238 14.04 -20.35 7.28
CA ALA A 238 14.07 -21.62 6.54
C ALA A 238 12.79 -22.45 6.71
N ALA A 239 12.11 -22.33 7.85
CA ALA A 239 10.89 -23.07 8.15
C ALA A 239 9.64 -22.55 7.42
N GLY A 240 9.66 -21.35 6.82
CA GLY A 240 8.46 -20.72 6.24
C GLY A 240 7.37 -20.54 7.30
N TYR A 241 6.20 -21.17 7.13
CA TYR A 241 5.14 -21.21 8.16
C TYR A 241 5.40 -22.21 9.30
N GLY A 242 6.39 -23.09 9.12
CA GLY A 242 6.73 -24.12 10.09
C GLY A 242 7.45 -23.60 11.34
N LYS A 243 7.80 -24.55 12.19
CA LYS A 243 8.55 -24.33 13.43
C LYS A 243 10.05 -24.35 13.16
N GLY A 244 10.77 -23.35 13.67
CA GLY A 244 12.22 -23.29 13.67
C GLY A 244 12.83 -23.93 14.92
N ASP A 245 14.01 -23.46 15.31
CA ASP A 245 14.73 -23.89 16.51
C ASP A 245 14.23 -23.19 17.79
N SER A 246 14.91 -23.43 18.93
CA SER A 246 14.57 -22.81 20.22
C SER A 246 14.79 -21.31 20.30
N CYS A 247 15.49 -20.71 19.33
CA CYS A 247 15.77 -19.28 19.25
C CYS A 247 14.96 -18.57 18.15
N SER A 248 13.99 -19.27 17.57
CA SER A 248 13.16 -18.77 16.49
C SER A 248 11.98 -17.94 17.03
N ALA A 249 11.89 -16.68 16.64
CA ALA A 249 10.68 -15.87 16.73
C ALA A 249 9.94 -15.82 15.38
N TYR A 250 8.62 -15.77 15.44
CA TYR A 250 7.77 -15.95 14.26
C TYR A 250 6.92 -14.74 13.91
N GLY A 251 6.78 -13.76 14.80
CA GLY A 251 5.77 -12.72 14.66
C GLY A 251 5.95 -11.87 13.39
N ASN A 252 7.08 -11.17 13.27
CA ASN A 252 7.36 -10.34 12.09
C ASN A 252 7.53 -11.17 10.80
N ARG A 253 8.05 -12.40 10.91
CA ARG A 253 8.07 -13.36 9.80
C ARG A 253 6.66 -13.69 9.30
N ASN A 254 5.76 -14.08 10.21
CA ASN A 254 4.39 -14.46 9.87
C ASN A 254 3.62 -13.25 9.33
N PHE A 255 3.84 -12.05 9.88
CA PHE A 255 3.29 -10.82 9.29
C PHE A 255 3.71 -10.69 7.81
N PHE A 256 5.00 -10.74 7.53
CA PHE A 256 5.53 -10.64 6.17
C PHE A 256 4.97 -11.73 5.25
N LEU A 257 4.96 -12.99 5.70
CA LEU A 257 4.46 -14.12 4.93
C LEU A 257 2.96 -13.97 4.60
N TYR A 258 2.11 -13.72 5.61
CA TYR A 258 0.67 -13.55 5.39
C TYR A 258 0.36 -12.33 4.51
N PHE A 259 1.04 -11.19 4.73
CA PHE A 259 0.82 -10.00 3.90
C PHE A 259 1.17 -10.29 2.45
N THR A 260 2.36 -10.86 2.20
CA THR A 260 2.83 -11.16 0.85
C THR A 260 1.93 -12.17 0.14
N GLU A 261 1.51 -13.23 0.85
CA GLU A 261 0.66 -14.27 0.28
C GLU A 261 -0.73 -13.73 -0.09
N TRP A 262 -1.29 -12.85 0.74
CA TRP A 262 -2.68 -12.44 0.60
C TRP A 262 -2.88 -11.17 -0.21
N PHE A 263 -1.90 -10.26 -0.19
CA PHE A 263 -2.05 -8.90 -0.70
C PHE A 263 -0.92 -8.46 -1.63
N GLY A 264 0.13 -9.27 -1.80
CA GLY A 264 1.29 -8.95 -2.62
C GLY A 264 2.40 -8.24 -1.83
N ASP A 265 3.36 -7.67 -2.54
CA ASP A 265 4.61 -7.20 -1.96
C ASP A 265 4.44 -6.20 -0.80
N THR A 266 5.22 -6.39 0.26
CA THR A 266 5.29 -5.44 1.39
C THR A 266 6.14 -4.22 1.08
N THR A 267 6.92 -4.28 0.00
CA THR A 267 7.71 -3.17 -0.51
C THR A 267 7.15 -2.73 -1.85
N LEU A 268 7.22 -1.43 -2.11
CA LEU A 268 7.09 -0.99 -3.49
C LEU A 268 8.36 -1.44 -4.22
N PRO A 269 8.25 -1.99 -5.45
CA PRO A 269 9.43 -2.37 -6.21
C PRO A 269 10.40 -1.18 -6.27
N ASP A 270 11.70 -1.45 -6.13
CA ASP A 270 12.77 -0.46 -6.36
C ASP A 270 12.77 -0.07 -7.84
N ARG A 271 11.75 0.70 -8.22
CA ARG A 271 11.59 1.36 -9.49
C ARG A 271 11.59 2.84 -9.14
N PRO A 272 12.33 3.71 -9.85
CA PRO A 272 12.04 5.13 -9.79
C PRO A 272 10.55 5.26 -10.04
N LEU A 273 9.83 5.94 -9.14
CA LEU A 273 8.37 6.01 -9.11
C LEU A 273 7.78 6.23 -10.51
N ILE A 274 7.41 5.13 -11.16
CA ILE A 274 6.56 5.10 -12.35
C ILE A 274 5.44 4.12 -12.00
N THR A 275 4.35 4.65 -11.48
CA THR A 275 3.07 3.95 -11.36
C THR A 275 2.09 4.51 -12.40
N ASN A 276 1.40 3.56 -13.05
CA ASN A 276 0.83 3.62 -14.39
C ASN A 276 -0.54 4.31 -14.54
N TYR A 277 -0.82 4.72 -15.78
CA TYR A 277 -2.11 4.73 -16.50
C TYR A 277 -3.40 5.01 -15.69
N ASN A 278 -3.73 6.29 -15.58
CA ASN A 278 -5.08 6.84 -15.71
C ASN A 278 -4.96 8.35 -15.93
N SER A 279 -4.70 8.76 -17.18
CA SER A 279 -4.95 10.09 -17.77
C SER A 279 -4.86 11.36 -16.89
N ASN A 280 -3.99 11.44 -15.88
CA ASN A 280 -3.60 12.64 -15.13
C ASN A 280 -2.36 12.29 -14.27
N LEU A 281 -1.19 12.80 -14.63
CA LEU A 281 0.04 12.63 -13.82
C LEU A 281 0.04 13.54 -12.60
N CYS A 282 -0.67 13.10 -11.55
CA CYS A 282 -0.59 13.68 -10.22
C CYS A 282 0.09 12.74 -9.24
N THR A 283 1.34 13.03 -8.88
CA THR A 283 2.01 12.39 -7.75
C THR A 283 1.58 13.05 -6.45
N TYR A 284 0.83 12.32 -5.63
CA TYR A 284 0.61 12.67 -4.24
C TYR A 284 1.90 12.38 -3.45
N LEU A 285 2.76 13.38 -3.26
CA LEU A 285 3.81 13.29 -2.25
C LEU A 285 3.17 13.45 -0.87
N LYS A 286 2.86 12.33 -0.22
CA LYS A 286 2.62 12.30 1.23
C LYS A 286 3.98 12.25 1.93
N ALA A 287 4.56 13.41 2.19
CA ALA A 287 5.59 13.56 3.20
C ALA A 287 5.36 14.88 3.95
N THR A 288 5.09 14.71 5.25
CA THR A 288 5.05 15.70 6.34
C THR A 288 3.96 16.79 6.33
N ARG A 289 3.54 17.15 7.55
CA ARG A 289 2.42 18.05 7.91
C ARG A 289 2.71 19.49 7.47
N GLU A 290 1.91 20.05 6.54
CA GLU A 290 1.62 21.49 6.27
C GLU A 290 0.78 21.57 4.94
N PRO A 291 0.12 22.70 4.54
CA PRO A 291 -1.06 22.66 3.67
C PRO A 291 -0.75 22.14 2.26
N HIS A 292 -1.66 21.30 1.77
CA HIS A 292 -1.58 20.51 0.54
C HIS A 292 -1.14 21.30 -0.70
N ILE A 293 0.06 21.01 -1.20
CA ILE A 293 0.46 21.34 -2.57
C ILE A 293 0.51 20.03 -3.36
N SER A 294 -0.36 19.92 -4.37
CA SER A 294 -0.42 18.77 -5.27
C SER A 294 0.74 18.85 -6.26
N TYR A 295 1.70 17.92 -6.20
CA TYR A 295 2.80 17.83 -7.15
C TYR A 295 2.38 16.97 -8.35
N CYS A 296 1.59 17.56 -9.25
CA CYS A 296 1.37 16.95 -10.55
C CYS A 296 2.61 17.16 -11.40
N THR A 297 3.30 16.09 -11.79
CA THR A 297 4.32 16.17 -12.84
C THR A 297 3.56 16.49 -14.12
N PRO A 298 3.74 17.69 -14.70
CA PRO A 298 2.99 18.00 -15.90
C PRO A 298 3.40 17.02 -17.00
N VAL A 299 2.41 16.32 -17.57
CA VAL A 299 2.61 15.41 -18.71
C VAL A 299 1.64 15.77 -19.81
N GLN A 300 2.12 15.63 -21.04
CA GLN A 300 1.30 15.79 -22.23
C GLN A 300 1.53 14.63 -23.18
N SER A 301 0.45 14.25 -23.84
CA SER A 301 0.47 13.31 -24.95
C SER A 301 0.30 14.06 -26.27
N GLY A 302 0.97 13.59 -27.31
CA GLY A 302 0.82 14.13 -28.66
C GLY A 302 1.72 13.40 -29.63
N ASP A 303 1.45 13.52 -30.92
CA ASP A 303 2.35 13.02 -31.96
C ASP A 303 3.40 14.11 -32.24
N PHE A 304 4.49 14.10 -31.48
CA PHE A 304 5.53 15.13 -31.55
C PHE A 304 6.53 14.85 -32.67
N ASN A 305 6.66 13.59 -33.10
CA ASN A 305 7.55 13.17 -34.18
C ASN A 305 6.86 12.96 -35.55
N GLY A 306 5.52 13.04 -35.60
CA GLY A 306 4.71 12.92 -36.82
C GLY A 306 4.64 11.49 -37.36
N ASP A 307 4.83 10.46 -36.52
CA ASP A 307 4.85 9.06 -36.95
C ASP A 307 3.47 8.38 -36.90
N GLY A 308 2.45 9.09 -36.44
CA GLY A 308 1.07 8.62 -36.32
C GLY A 308 0.78 7.88 -35.01
N TYR A 309 1.76 7.76 -34.11
CA TYR A 309 1.57 7.28 -32.74
C TYR A 309 1.64 8.45 -31.75
N ALA A 310 0.96 8.30 -30.61
CA ALA A 310 1.05 9.30 -29.55
C ALA A 310 2.33 9.07 -28.72
N ASP A 311 3.15 10.11 -28.60
CA ASP A 311 4.31 10.17 -27.71
C ASP A 311 3.93 10.78 -26.35
N LEU A 312 4.86 10.70 -25.39
CA LEU A 312 4.71 11.26 -24.05
C LEU A 312 5.83 12.25 -23.71
N ALA A 313 5.45 13.51 -23.48
CA ALA A 313 6.30 14.53 -22.91
C ALA A 313 6.15 14.56 -21.39
N VAL A 314 7.22 14.27 -20.64
CA VAL A 314 7.17 14.03 -19.19
C VAL A 314 8.17 14.91 -18.45
N THR A 315 7.76 15.54 -17.35
CA THR A 315 8.71 16.21 -16.45
C THR A 315 9.14 15.33 -15.28
N SER A 316 10.42 15.38 -14.90
CA SER A 316 10.94 14.74 -13.69
C SER A 316 11.62 15.75 -12.76
N THR A 317 11.28 15.77 -11.48
CA THR A 317 11.85 16.70 -10.48
C THR A 317 13.19 16.20 -9.93
N TYR A 318 14.13 17.12 -9.70
CA TYR A 318 15.41 16.84 -9.05
C TYR A 318 15.27 16.74 -7.52
N PRO A 319 16.28 16.19 -6.81
CA PRO A 319 16.27 16.11 -5.34
C PRO A 319 16.13 17.46 -4.61
N ASP A 320 16.38 18.58 -5.29
CA ASP A 320 16.17 19.93 -4.76
C ASP A 320 14.69 20.33 -4.65
N GLY A 321 13.77 19.51 -5.18
CA GLY A 321 12.33 19.73 -5.17
C GLY A 321 11.86 20.88 -6.07
N GLN A 322 12.75 21.47 -6.88
CA GLN A 322 12.45 22.68 -7.66
C GLN A 322 12.87 22.57 -9.12
N SER A 323 14.11 22.12 -9.39
CA SER A 323 14.61 21.93 -10.74
C SER A 323 13.98 20.69 -11.38
N PHE A 324 13.89 20.65 -12.70
CA PHE A 324 13.28 19.53 -13.40
C PHE A 324 13.93 19.25 -14.76
N ASN A 325 13.74 18.05 -15.28
CA ASN A 325 13.98 17.72 -16.69
C ASN A 325 12.65 17.59 -17.41
N LEU A 326 12.61 17.99 -18.68
CA LEU A 326 11.59 17.61 -19.66
C LEU A 326 12.15 16.48 -20.52
N TRP A 327 11.38 15.40 -20.66
CA TRP A 327 11.70 14.21 -21.45
C TRP A 327 10.66 14.01 -22.55
N LEU A 328 11.06 13.41 -23.67
CA LEU A 328 10.12 12.88 -24.66
C LEU A 328 10.36 11.39 -24.86
N PHE A 329 9.30 10.60 -24.75
CA PHE A 329 9.29 9.17 -25.00
C PHE A 329 8.41 8.89 -26.23
N PRO A 330 8.95 8.34 -27.32
CA PRO A 330 8.20 8.10 -28.54
C PRO A 330 7.21 6.94 -28.38
N GLY A 331 6.02 7.10 -28.93
CA GLY A 331 5.04 6.03 -29.08
C GLY A 331 5.39 5.11 -30.22
N SER A 332 4.86 3.89 -30.21
CA SER A 332 4.96 2.96 -31.33
C SER A 332 3.88 1.90 -31.26
N ALA A 333 3.76 1.07 -32.30
CA ALA A 333 2.88 -0.09 -32.32
C ALA A 333 3.13 -1.09 -31.17
N THR A 334 4.35 -1.12 -30.62
CA THR A 334 4.75 -2.03 -29.53
C THR A 334 4.72 -1.37 -28.14
N GLY A 335 4.32 -0.11 -28.06
CA GLY A 335 4.31 0.67 -26.82
C GLY A 335 5.36 1.78 -26.80
N LEU A 336 5.73 2.21 -25.60
CA LEU A 336 6.60 3.36 -25.38
C LEU A 336 8.08 2.99 -25.55
N GLY A 337 8.82 3.76 -26.34
CA GLY A 337 10.27 3.62 -26.54
C GLY A 337 11.12 4.35 -25.49
N ASP A 338 12.44 4.21 -25.60
CA ASP A 338 13.43 4.94 -24.79
C ASP A 338 13.36 6.46 -25.06
N PRO A 339 13.74 7.33 -24.11
CA PRO A 339 13.60 8.77 -24.29
C PRO A 339 14.52 9.29 -25.39
N VAL A 340 13.95 10.07 -26.31
CA VAL A 340 14.65 10.67 -27.47
C VAL A 340 15.00 12.14 -27.25
N PHE A 341 14.44 12.75 -26.20
CA PHE A 341 14.69 14.15 -25.83
C PHE A 341 14.89 14.28 -24.32
N GLN A 342 15.81 15.17 -23.93
CA GLN A 342 16.01 15.62 -22.56
C GLN A 342 16.40 17.10 -22.54
N GLN A 343 15.70 17.91 -21.74
CA GLN A 343 16.08 19.28 -21.45
C GLN A 343 16.03 19.56 -19.95
N HIS A 344 17.13 20.07 -19.41
CA HIS A 344 17.22 20.48 -18.01
C HIS A 344 16.74 21.93 -17.82
N PHE A 345 15.96 22.15 -16.76
CA PHE A 345 15.49 23.44 -16.32
C PHE A 345 15.91 23.67 -14.86
N SER A 346 16.72 24.71 -14.64
CA SER A 346 17.27 25.04 -13.32
C SER A 346 16.43 26.07 -12.57
N SER A 347 16.25 25.83 -11.28
CA SER A 347 15.65 26.81 -10.35
C SER A 347 16.39 28.15 -10.30
N SER A 348 17.71 28.16 -10.57
CA SER A 348 18.52 29.40 -10.67
C SER A 348 18.08 30.34 -11.80
N GLN A 349 17.37 29.81 -12.80
CA GLN A 349 16.80 30.56 -13.91
C GLN A 349 15.29 30.81 -13.71
N TYR A 350 14.79 30.65 -12.48
CA TYR A 350 13.39 30.78 -12.09
C TYR A 350 12.44 29.74 -12.72
N TRP A 351 12.97 28.62 -13.20
CA TRP A 351 12.19 27.50 -13.67
C TRP A 351 11.96 26.51 -12.53
N MET A 352 10.83 26.65 -11.86
CA MET A 352 10.44 25.78 -10.76
C MET A 352 9.26 24.91 -11.19
N ILE A 353 9.34 23.61 -10.94
CA ILE A 353 8.27 22.66 -11.26
C ILE A 353 6.92 23.05 -10.64
N ASN A 354 6.93 23.66 -9.45
CA ASN A 354 5.73 24.10 -8.73
C ASN A 354 5.04 25.33 -9.37
N ASN A 355 5.75 26.02 -10.26
CA ASN A 355 5.28 27.20 -10.97
C ASN A 355 5.13 26.91 -12.47
N LEU A 356 4.91 25.65 -12.84
CA LEU A 356 4.85 25.21 -14.23
C LEU A 356 3.48 24.61 -14.57
N LYS A 357 2.92 25.02 -15.71
CA LYS A 357 1.77 24.39 -16.37
C LYS A 357 2.14 24.16 -17.82
N ILE A 358 1.81 23.00 -18.37
CA ILE A 358 2.17 22.68 -19.76
C ILE A 358 0.93 22.22 -20.52
N THR A 359 0.92 22.44 -21.83
CA THR A 359 -0.10 21.96 -22.77
C THR A 359 0.57 21.58 -24.08
N ALA A 360 0.01 20.60 -24.80
CA ALA A 360 0.52 20.19 -26.09
C ALA A 360 -0.58 20.23 -27.15
N THR A 361 -0.25 20.81 -28.29
CA THR A 361 -1.10 20.84 -29.48
C THR A 361 -0.27 21.29 -30.67
N ASN A 362 -0.76 21.11 -31.89
CA ASN A 362 -0.13 21.69 -33.08
C ASN A 362 -0.46 23.19 -33.13
N ILE A 363 0.46 24.03 -32.64
CA ILE A 363 0.23 25.47 -32.44
C ILE A 363 0.53 26.24 -33.72
N ASN A 364 1.49 25.76 -34.51
CA ASN A 364 2.01 26.47 -35.68
C ASN A 364 1.47 25.94 -37.03
N GLY A 365 0.75 24.81 -37.02
CA GLY A 365 0.16 24.17 -38.20
C GLY A 365 1.09 23.25 -39.00
N ASP A 366 2.25 22.86 -38.49
CA ASP A 366 3.32 22.15 -39.23
C ASP A 366 3.22 20.61 -39.27
N ALA A 367 2.07 20.07 -38.85
CA ALA A 367 1.72 18.66 -38.71
C ALA A 367 2.35 17.94 -37.51
N TYR A 368 3.21 18.60 -36.74
CA TYR A 368 3.76 18.05 -35.49
C TYR A 368 3.03 18.63 -34.29
N THR A 369 2.98 17.87 -33.19
CA THR A 369 2.53 18.42 -31.91
C THR A 369 3.63 19.31 -31.34
N ASP A 370 3.27 20.53 -30.91
CA ASP A 370 4.14 21.44 -30.18
C ASP A 370 3.84 21.39 -28.67
N LEU A 371 4.81 21.76 -27.83
CA LEU A 371 4.63 21.92 -26.39
C LEU A 371 4.67 23.40 -25.99
N THR A 372 3.70 23.83 -25.19
CA THR A 372 3.72 25.14 -24.52
C THR A 372 3.83 24.99 -23.02
N MET A 373 4.71 25.77 -22.42
CA MET A 373 5.00 25.84 -21.00
C MET A 373 4.69 27.25 -20.48
N PHE A 374 3.83 27.34 -19.48
CA PHE A 374 3.53 28.55 -18.71
C PHE A 374 4.28 28.48 -17.39
N ALA A 375 5.15 29.45 -17.14
CA ALA A 375 5.90 29.56 -15.90
C ALA A 375 5.51 30.83 -15.13
N ALA A 376 5.16 30.71 -13.85
CA ALA A 376 4.96 31.87 -13.00
C ALA A 376 6.31 32.57 -12.76
N ASN A 377 6.36 33.87 -12.99
CA ASN A 377 7.52 34.71 -12.73
C ASN A 377 7.35 35.53 -11.43
N ALA A 378 8.39 36.26 -11.04
CA ALA A 378 8.29 37.20 -9.92
C ALA A 378 7.13 38.18 -10.18
N TYR A 379 6.34 38.48 -9.14
CA TYR A 379 5.18 39.39 -9.20
C TYR A 379 3.90 38.83 -9.86
N ASP A 380 3.66 37.52 -9.83
CA ASP A 380 2.42 36.84 -10.31
C ASP A 380 2.21 36.89 -11.84
N GLY A 381 3.21 37.34 -12.61
CA GLY A 381 3.19 37.31 -14.07
C GLY A 381 3.49 35.92 -14.62
N ILE A 382 3.25 35.74 -15.93
CA ILE A 382 3.39 34.44 -16.59
C ILE A 382 4.30 34.55 -17.80
N THR A 383 5.37 33.76 -17.80
CA THR A 383 6.26 33.55 -18.95
C THR A 383 5.74 32.38 -19.77
N VAL A 384 5.56 32.59 -21.08
CA VAL A 384 5.16 31.53 -22.01
C VAL A 384 6.35 31.10 -22.86
N VAL A 385 6.68 29.82 -22.83
CA VAL A 385 7.70 29.18 -23.66
C VAL A 385 7.05 28.14 -24.56
N GLN A 386 7.42 28.16 -25.84
CA GLN A 386 6.98 27.19 -26.82
C GLN A 386 8.18 26.37 -27.29
N ILE A 387 8.00 25.05 -27.39
CA ILE A 387 8.97 24.09 -27.91
C ILE A 387 8.27 23.37 -29.07
N ASN A 388 8.81 23.51 -30.28
CA ASN A 388 8.17 22.96 -31.46
C ASN A 388 8.50 21.48 -31.66
N GLY A 389 7.54 20.75 -32.22
CA GLY A 389 7.77 19.41 -32.75
C GLY A 389 8.51 19.43 -34.09
N ASP A 390 9.08 18.29 -34.46
CA ASP A 390 9.58 17.97 -35.81
C ASP A 390 9.71 16.45 -35.99
N ALA A 391 10.21 16.00 -37.14
CA ALA A 391 10.39 14.57 -37.42
C ALA A 391 11.29 13.79 -36.43
N SER A 392 12.00 14.47 -35.52
CA SER A 392 12.80 13.87 -34.45
C SER A 392 12.15 13.95 -33.05
N GLY A 393 10.95 14.54 -32.95
CA GLY A 393 10.26 14.80 -31.70
C GLY A 393 10.33 16.27 -31.31
N LEU A 394 10.67 16.57 -30.06
CA LEU A 394 10.82 17.95 -29.59
C LEU A 394 12.18 18.52 -30.01
N LYS A 395 12.18 19.70 -30.62
CA LYS A 395 13.43 20.40 -30.95
C LYS A 395 14.13 20.91 -29.70
N SER A 396 15.41 20.57 -29.56
CA SER A 396 16.29 21.34 -28.67
C SER A 396 16.51 22.72 -29.28
N ALA A 397 16.20 23.78 -28.55
CA ALA A 397 16.52 25.14 -28.96
C ALA A 397 17.50 25.77 -27.97
N PRO A 398 18.53 26.51 -28.43
CA PRO A 398 19.38 27.33 -27.55
C PRO A 398 18.68 28.60 -27.04
N VAL A 399 17.38 28.75 -27.25
CA VAL A 399 16.62 29.94 -26.84
C VAL A 399 15.26 29.48 -26.36
N MET A 400 15.02 29.57 -25.06
CA MET A 400 13.68 29.78 -24.55
C MET A 400 13.17 31.06 -25.20
N ASN A 401 12.43 30.93 -26.30
CA ASN A 401 11.70 32.06 -26.83
C ASN A 401 10.60 32.32 -25.82
N THR A 402 10.85 33.24 -24.89
CA THR A 402 9.78 33.88 -24.13
C THR A 402 8.91 34.55 -25.18
N VAL A 403 7.86 33.85 -25.63
CA VAL A 403 6.98 34.34 -26.69
C VAL A 403 6.21 35.55 -26.15
N ARG A 404 5.93 35.54 -24.84
CA ARG A 404 5.12 36.56 -24.19
C ARG A 404 5.31 36.56 -22.68
N ASN A 405 5.31 37.75 -22.08
CA ASN A 405 5.09 37.94 -20.66
C ASN A 405 3.65 38.44 -20.46
N LEU A 406 2.83 37.68 -19.74
CA LEU A 406 1.45 38.02 -19.43
C LEU A 406 1.37 38.65 -18.04
N GLN A 407 0.82 39.87 -17.96
CA GLN A 407 0.84 40.66 -16.74
C GLN A 407 -0.47 40.54 -15.93
N PRO A 408 -0.40 40.52 -14.58
CA PRO A 408 -1.58 40.43 -13.70
C PRO A 408 -2.59 41.56 -13.85
N ASN A 409 -2.11 42.77 -14.16
CA ASN A 409 -2.95 43.96 -14.40
C ASN A 409 -3.83 43.84 -15.66
N LEU A 410 -3.50 42.90 -16.56
CA LEU A 410 -4.30 42.56 -17.75
C LEU A 410 -5.22 41.36 -17.51
N GLY A 411 -5.38 40.91 -16.25
CA GLY A 411 -6.23 39.78 -15.87
C GLY A 411 -5.54 38.41 -15.91
N TRP A 412 -4.30 38.36 -16.38
CA TRP A 412 -3.49 37.13 -16.45
C TRP A 412 -2.79 36.87 -15.11
N ARG A 413 -3.52 36.26 -14.17
CA ARG A 413 -2.98 35.84 -12.87
C ARG A 413 -2.69 34.35 -12.87
N TRP A 414 -1.55 33.95 -12.30
CA TRP A 414 -1.14 32.54 -12.26
C TRP A 414 -2.20 31.62 -11.64
N SER A 415 -2.85 32.10 -10.58
CA SER A 415 -3.92 31.40 -9.85
C SER A 415 -5.18 31.14 -10.67
N ASN A 416 -5.37 31.84 -11.78
CA ASN A 416 -6.54 31.70 -12.66
C ASN A 416 -6.29 30.79 -13.87
N ILE A 417 -5.03 30.49 -14.20
CA ILE A 417 -4.70 29.53 -15.26
C ILE A 417 -5.06 28.13 -14.78
N ARG A 418 -5.69 27.33 -15.63
CA ARG A 418 -6.03 25.93 -15.32
C ARG A 418 -5.39 25.00 -16.32
#